data_AF-A0A7S1U843-F1
#
_entry.id   AF-A0A7S1U843-F1
#
_cell.length_a   1.000
_cell.length_b   1.000
_cell.length_c   1.000
_cell.angle_alpha   90.00
_cell.angle_beta   90.00
_cell.angle_gamma   90.00
#
_symmetry.space_group_name_H-M   'P 1'
#
loop_
_entity.id
_entity.type
_entity.pdbx_description
1 polymer ?
#
loop_
_entity_poly.entity_id
_entity_poly.type
_entity_poly.pdbx_seq_one_letter_code
_entity_poly.pdbx_strand_id
1 'polypeptide(L)'
;MTQLLRTASGTPQLDQLVGRLSEELDAIISALNPREEAGLEDLGEASDAITARAREALTGALGRSDRDAREGSFPGTMPINMSRRSLAGLQHYALKDTGDERGMAPYLCAEKTDGVRYLLVVTAQREAVLMDRKMRAFEPPGGVAAVGGCFAPGTVVDGELVLCRMLQGQQVFVVKTFLAFDLLSDGSNEPIMNMVLSDRLSVLETRVLPGAKAALRALQDGVRAALKAGGAGDMPLDLRVKHFYRLRELPGLLDCVRTPRSGVVMECDTLFPRRREILTCPDRQGEAREALRHLTDGVIFAPNTPYYIGTDMDLLKWKFPDTVSIDLKVVEGDSGELFFYTFGDEGDVLLPGLIHLHETDTARLRADTALLKARAPAIAELAADAETGEWVYCCLRPDKGTPNFIGTVLHTLQDVGSGLDAHELVYRLNAPSPLENDWAHHLTKMEKRTVDWKVDVKKKERAKLQEQLG
;
A
#
# COMPACT_ATOMS: atom_id res chain seq x y z
N MET A 1 -14.63 -22.34 -15.06
CA MET A 1 -14.09 -22.76 -16.38
C MET A 1 -13.68 -24.24 -16.40
N THR A 2 -12.91 -24.73 -15.41
CA THR A 2 -12.49 -26.14 -15.27
C THR A 2 -13.66 -27.13 -15.15
N GLN A 3 -14.72 -26.75 -14.41
CA GLN A 3 -15.95 -27.56 -14.29
C GLN A 3 -16.75 -27.63 -15.60
N LEU A 4 -16.81 -26.53 -16.36
CA LEU A 4 -17.46 -26.44 -17.67
C LEU A 4 -16.72 -27.24 -18.75
N LEU A 5 -15.39 -27.35 -18.66
CA LEU A 5 -14.57 -28.15 -19.58
C LEU A 5 -14.66 -29.66 -19.28
N ARG A 6 -14.76 -30.05 -18.00
CA ARG A 6 -14.95 -31.47 -17.62
C ARG A 6 -16.30 -32.03 -18.06
N THR A 7 -17.34 -31.20 -18.12
CA THR A 7 -18.66 -31.61 -18.61
C THR A 7 -18.74 -31.75 -20.13
N ALA A 8 -17.74 -31.27 -20.88
CA ALA A 8 -17.79 -31.19 -22.34
C ALA A 8 -17.09 -32.36 -23.09
N SER A 9 -16.31 -33.23 -22.44
CA SER A 9 -15.69 -34.37 -23.13
C SER A 9 -15.28 -35.51 -22.20
N GLY A 10 -15.68 -36.74 -22.51
CA GLY A 10 -15.35 -37.97 -21.76
C GLY A 10 -14.02 -38.63 -22.14
N THR A 11 -12.97 -37.88 -22.47
CA THR A 11 -11.66 -38.44 -22.85
C THR A 11 -10.58 -38.16 -21.78
N PRO A 12 -9.99 -39.20 -21.17
CA PRO A 12 -9.00 -39.08 -20.07
C PRO A 12 -7.78 -38.20 -20.37
N GLN A 13 -7.43 -38.07 -21.65
CA GLN A 13 -6.29 -37.25 -22.10
C GLN A 13 -6.58 -35.75 -22.05
N LEU A 14 -7.84 -35.34 -22.22
CA LEU A 14 -8.25 -33.94 -22.10
C LEU A 14 -8.29 -33.51 -20.63
N ASP A 15 -8.77 -34.38 -19.74
CA ASP A 15 -8.78 -34.14 -18.28
C ASP A 15 -7.36 -33.96 -17.72
N GLN A 16 -6.39 -34.75 -18.20
CA GLN A 16 -4.98 -34.59 -17.85
C GLN A 16 -4.36 -33.30 -18.38
N LEU A 17 -4.80 -32.80 -19.54
CA LEU A 17 -4.32 -31.56 -20.12
C LEU A 17 -4.92 -30.35 -19.41
N VAL A 18 -6.22 -30.39 -19.10
CA VAL A 18 -6.94 -29.38 -18.31
C VAL A 18 -6.41 -29.32 -16.89
N GLY A 19 -6.08 -30.47 -16.28
CA GLY A 19 -5.44 -30.53 -14.97
C GLY A 19 -4.08 -29.83 -14.96
N ARG A 20 -3.22 -30.14 -15.94
CA ARG A 20 -1.91 -29.49 -16.09
C ARG A 20 -2.01 -28.00 -16.38
N LEU A 21 -2.92 -27.59 -17.27
CA LEU A 21 -3.16 -26.18 -17.56
C LEU A 21 -3.72 -25.44 -16.34
N SER A 22 -4.58 -26.08 -15.54
CA SER A 22 -5.06 -25.48 -14.28
C SER A 22 -3.94 -25.31 -13.28
N GLU A 23 -3.09 -26.32 -13.09
CA GLU A 23 -1.92 -26.24 -12.19
C GLU A 23 -0.89 -25.20 -12.66
N GLU A 24 -0.63 -25.11 -13.97
CA GLU A 24 0.23 -24.08 -14.55
C GLU A 24 -0.39 -22.69 -14.42
N LEU A 25 -1.70 -22.56 -14.64
CA LEU A 25 -2.41 -21.28 -14.49
C LEU A 25 -2.49 -20.86 -13.02
N ASP A 26 -2.70 -21.78 -12.09
CA ASP A 26 -2.70 -21.52 -10.64
C ASP A 26 -1.29 -21.15 -10.17
N ALA A 27 -0.24 -21.78 -10.70
CA ALA A 27 1.14 -21.39 -10.45
C ALA A 27 1.47 -20.01 -11.02
N ILE A 28 0.98 -19.69 -12.22
CA ILE A 28 1.13 -18.37 -12.85
C ILE A 28 0.33 -17.31 -12.09
N ILE A 29 -0.92 -17.57 -11.70
CA ILE A 29 -1.77 -16.67 -10.92
C ILE A 29 -1.17 -16.46 -9.52
N SER A 30 -0.66 -17.51 -8.88
CA SER A 30 0.05 -17.40 -7.59
C SER A 30 1.37 -16.63 -7.73
N ALA A 31 2.04 -16.68 -8.89
CA ALA A 31 3.25 -15.91 -9.16
C ALA A 31 2.98 -14.44 -9.57
N LEU A 32 1.83 -14.19 -10.21
CA LEU A 32 1.37 -12.87 -10.64
C LEU A 32 0.63 -12.11 -9.54
N ASN A 33 0.00 -12.82 -8.59
CA ASN A 33 -0.79 -12.23 -7.51
C ASN A 33 -0.44 -12.81 -6.13
N PRO A 34 0.84 -12.96 -5.75
CA PRO A 34 1.14 -13.25 -4.36
C PRO A 34 0.79 -11.99 -3.59
N ARG A 35 -0.29 -12.02 -2.80
CA ARG A 35 -0.42 -11.04 -1.71
C ARG A 35 0.80 -11.22 -0.82
N GLU A 36 1.71 -10.26 -0.93
CA GLU A 36 2.97 -10.22 -0.20
C GLU A 36 2.73 -10.22 1.33
N GLU A 37 1.52 -9.90 1.79
CA GLU A 37 1.05 -10.03 3.18
C GLU A 37 1.35 -11.42 3.77
N ALA A 38 1.12 -12.51 3.04
CA ALA A 38 1.31 -13.87 3.59
C ALA A 38 2.78 -14.16 3.96
N GLY A 39 3.75 -13.51 3.30
CA GLY A 39 5.17 -13.62 3.65
C GLY A 39 5.64 -12.60 4.70
N LEU A 40 4.91 -11.50 4.86
CA LEU A 40 5.17 -10.42 5.82
C LEU A 40 4.64 -10.74 7.22
N GLU A 41 3.56 -11.52 7.31
CA GLU A 41 2.94 -11.94 8.58
C GLU A 41 3.62 -13.17 9.21
N ASP A 42 4.53 -13.83 8.49
CA ASP A 42 5.29 -15.01 8.97
C ASP A 42 6.51 -14.62 9.83
N LEU A 43 6.36 -13.59 10.68
CA LEU A 43 7.37 -13.25 11.68
C LEU A 43 7.05 -13.96 13.00
N GLY A 44 8.07 -14.54 13.63
CA GLY A 44 7.92 -15.11 14.97
C GLY A 44 7.59 -14.02 16.00
N GLU A 45 6.60 -14.27 16.85
CA GLU A 45 6.35 -13.40 18.00
C GLU A 45 7.52 -13.48 18.98
N ALA A 46 7.97 -12.32 19.46
CA ALA A 46 9.03 -12.25 20.45
C ALA A 46 8.51 -12.68 21.83
N SER A 47 9.39 -13.22 22.68
CA SER A 47 9.00 -13.62 24.04
C SER A 47 8.38 -12.48 24.85
N ASP A 48 7.47 -12.80 25.78
CA ASP A 48 6.83 -11.81 26.67
C ASP A 48 7.85 -10.92 27.39
N ALA A 49 8.99 -11.48 27.78
CA ALA A 49 10.06 -10.74 28.46
C ALA A 49 10.70 -9.69 27.54
N ILE A 50 10.96 -10.01 26.27
CA ILE A 50 11.49 -9.05 25.28
C ILE A 50 10.42 -8.01 24.97
N THR A 51 9.17 -8.43 24.80
CA THR A 51 8.02 -7.54 24.54
C THR A 51 7.86 -6.50 25.65
N ALA A 52 7.98 -6.90 26.92
CA ALA A 52 7.92 -5.99 28.05
C ALA A 52 9.05 -4.95 28.04
N ARG A 53 10.30 -5.38 27.78
CA ARG A 53 11.46 -4.46 27.66
C ARG A 53 11.36 -3.51 26.48
N ALA A 54 10.81 -3.97 25.36
CA ALA A 54 10.57 -3.13 24.20
C ALA A 54 9.51 -2.05 24.49
N ARG A 55 8.43 -2.40 25.20
CA ARG A 55 7.43 -1.42 25.66
C ARG A 55 8.05 -0.41 26.62
N GLU A 56 8.91 -0.83 27.54
CA GLU A 56 9.64 0.08 28.44
C GLU A 56 10.56 1.03 27.66
N ALA A 57 11.34 0.53 26.70
CA ALA A 57 12.20 1.35 25.84
C ALA A 57 11.39 2.37 25.04
N LEU A 58 10.23 1.95 24.50
CA LEU A 58 9.32 2.83 23.78
C LEU A 58 8.75 3.92 24.71
N THR A 59 8.26 3.57 25.90
CA THR A 59 7.79 4.55 26.89
C THR A 59 8.90 5.52 27.30
N GLY A 60 10.14 5.05 27.42
CA GLY A 60 11.31 5.90 27.66
C GLY A 60 11.54 6.90 26.53
N ALA A 61 11.46 6.45 25.27
CA ALA A 61 11.63 7.28 24.08
C ALA A 61 10.54 8.36 23.92
N LEU A 62 9.29 8.06 24.32
CA LEU A 62 8.19 9.01 24.23
C LEU A 62 8.28 10.14 25.28
N GLY A 63 9.06 9.94 26.34
CA GLY A 63 9.09 10.83 27.50
C GLY A 63 7.82 10.71 28.36
N ARG A 64 7.92 10.98 29.67
CA ARG A 64 6.78 10.90 30.62
C ARG A 64 5.67 11.94 30.40
N SER A 65 5.71 12.66 29.29
CA SER A 65 4.88 13.81 29.00
C SER A 65 4.13 13.61 27.70
N ASP A 66 3.15 12.72 27.70
CA ASP A 66 1.98 13.02 26.88
C ASP A 66 0.70 12.61 27.59
N ARG A 67 -0.23 13.56 27.73
CA ARG A 67 -1.52 13.36 28.41
C ARG A 67 -2.49 12.55 27.54
N ASP A 68 -2.13 12.27 26.30
CA ASP A 68 -2.99 11.64 25.29
C ASP A 68 -2.53 10.22 24.90
N ALA A 69 -1.30 9.81 25.22
CA ALA A 69 -0.87 8.43 25.08
C ALA A 69 -1.48 7.61 26.23
N ARG A 70 -2.68 7.06 26.00
CA ARG A 70 -3.22 6.04 26.90
C ARG A 70 -2.17 4.94 27.04
N GLU A 71 -1.83 4.59 28.28
CA GLU A 71 -0.84 3.56 28.56
C GLU A 71 -1.17 2.29 27.76
N GLY A 72 -0.26 1.87 26.86
CA GLY A 72 -0.47 0.73 25.96
C GLY A 72 -1.10 1.01 24.59
N SER A 73 -1.37 2.27 24.21
CA SER A 73 -1.76 2.61 22.83
C SER A 73 -0.55 2.73 21.90
N PHE A 74 -0.71 2.35 20.63
CA PHE A 74 0.34 2.48 19.62
C PHE A 74 0.71 3.95 19.38
N PRO A 75 1.99 4.34 19.55
CA PRO A 75 2.37 5.75 19.52
C PRO A 75 2.66 6.30 18.11
N GLY A 76 2.39 5.52 17.05
CA GLY A 76 2.64 5.96 15.69
C GLY A 76 1.61 6.96 15.15
N THR A 77 2.03 7.96 14.36
CA THR A 77 1.12 8.92 13.70
C THR A 77 0.19 8.22 12.71
N MET A 78 -1.12 8.47 12.75
CA MET A 78 -2.11 7.82 11.89
C MET A 78 -2.65 8.77 10.82
N PRO A 79 -2.51 8.44 9.51
CA PRO A 79 -2.99 9.27 8.41
C PRO A 79 -4.51 9.19 8.23
N ILE A 80 -5.12 10.30 7.80
CA ILE A 80 -6.53 10.37 7.36
C ILE A 80 -6.66 10.27 5.83
N ASN A 81 -7.81 9.81 5.35
CA ASN A 81 -8.09 9.75 3.91
C ASN A 81 -8.14 11.16 3.30
N MET A 82 -7.50 11.32 2.15
CA MET A 82 -7.53 12.55 1.39
C MET A 82 -8.91 12.76 0.76
N SER A 83 -9.42 13.99 0.86
CA SER A 83 -10.68 14.42 0.24
C SER A 83 -10.46 15.73 -0.52
N ARG A 84 -11.44 16.16 -1.33
CA ARG A 84 -11.36 17.49 -1.97
C ARG A 84 -11.28 18.64 -0.96
N ARG A 85 -11.78 18.44 0.27
CA ARG A 85 -11.65 19.42 1.36
C ARG A 85 -10.21 19.53 1.85
N SER A 86 -9.54 18.39 2.12
CA SER A 86 -8.14 18.42 2.54
C SER A 86 -7.20 18.82 1.40
N LEU A 87 -7.55 18.49 0.14
CA LEU A 87 -6.83 18.97 -1.05
C LEU A 87 -6.80 20.49 -1.12
N ALA A 88 -7.91 21.17 -0.84
CA ALA A 88 -7.93 22.64 -0.81
C ALA A 88 -6.96 23.22 0.24
N GLY A 89 -6.82 22.55 1.39
CA GLY A 89 -5.82 22.89 2.40
C GLY A 89 -4.39 22.65 1.89
N LEU A 90 -4.13 21.48 1.31
CA LEU A 90 -2.82 21.11 0.77
C LEU A 90 -2.36 22.05 -0.36
N GLN A 91 -3.29 22.52 -1.21
CA GLN A 91 -3.01 23.49 -2.28
C GLN A 91 -2.42 24.80 -1.73
N HIS A 92 -2.89 25.28 -0.57
CA HIS A 92 -2.33 26.47 0.07
C HIS A 92 -0.84 26.29 0.43
N TYR A 93 -0.45 25.06 0.79
CA TYR A 93 0.93 24.71 1.11
C TYR A 93 1.78 24.46 -0.15
N ALA A 94 1.20 23.88 -1.20
CA ALA A 94 1.87 23.69 -2.49
C ALA A 94 2.35 25.02 -3.09
N LEU A 95 1.56 26.09 -2.93
CA LEU A 95 1.94 27.45 -3.34
C LEU A 95 3.10 28.04 -2.55
N LYS A 96 3.37 27.50 -1.35
CA LYS A 96 4.48 27.88 -0.47
C LYS A 96 5.66 26.91 -0.55
N ASP A 97 5.70 26.04 -1.57
CA ASP A 97 6.78 25.07 -1.83
C ASP A 97 8.13 25.73 -2.25
N THR A 98 8.20 27.07 -2.18
CA THR A 98 9.47 27.81 -2.14
C THR A 98 10.28 27.53 -0.87
N GLY A 99 9.60 27.02 0.17
CA GLY A 99 10.17 26.64 1.45
C GLY A 99 10.11 27.75 2.51
N ASP A 100 10.42 27.40 3.76
CA ASP A 100 10.64 28.35 4.87
C ASP A 100 11.95 29.16 4.66
N GLU A 101 12.38 29.95 5.65
CA GLU A 101 13.66 30.67 5.60
C GLU A 101 14.88 29.74 5.38
N ARG A 102 14.73 28.44 5.66
CA ARG A 102 15.73 27.38 5.43
C ARG A 102 15.53 26.67 4.08
N GLY A 103 14.56 27.11 3.27
CA GLY A 103 14.22 26.51 1.99
C GLY A 103 13.49 25.16 2.08
N MET A 104 12.90 24.85 3.25
CA MET A 104 12.23 23.58 3.51
C MET A 104 10.74 23.64 3.19
N ALA A 105 10.27 22.67 2.39
CA ALA A 105 8.88 22.58 1.99
C ALA A 105 7.97 22.33 3.22
N PRO A 106 6.78 22.96 3.28
CA PRO A 106 5.84 22.74 4.39
C PRO A 106 5.19 21.35 4.35
N TYR A 107 5.21 20.70 3.18
CA TYR A 107 4.70 19.36 2.96
C TYR A 107 5.63 18.59 2.05
N LEU A 108 5.73 17.30 2.31
CA LEU A 108 6.44 16.34 1.50
C LEU A 108 5.46 15.26 1.03
N CYS A 109 5.78 14.56 -0.05
CA CYS A 109 5.04 13.39 -0.50
C CYS A 109 5.94 12.18 -0.73
N ALA A 110 5.41 10.99 -0.51
CA ALA A 110 6.09 9.73 -0.78
C ALA A 110 5.08 8.71 -1.29
N GLU A 111 5.56 7.65 -1.92
CA GLU A 111 4.71 6.53 -2.31
C GLU A 111 3.97 5.98 -1.10
N LYS A 112 2.69 5.63 -1.23
CA LYS A 112 2.03 4.82 -0.23
C LYS A 112 2.41 3.37 -0.50
N THR A 113 3.18 2.83 0.42
CA THR A 113 3.63 1.44 0.43
C THR A 113 2.48 0.52 0.80
N ASP A 114 2.50 -0.68 0.19
CA ASP A 114 1.60 -1.78 0.53
C ASP A 114 2.39 -2.84 1.31
N GLY A 115 2.57 -2.60 2.61
CA GLY A 115 3.26 -3.49 3.53
C GLY A 115 2.68 -3.43 4.94
N VAL A 116 3.43 -3.98 5.90
CA VAL A 116 3.02 -4.01 7.30
C VAL A 116 3.81 -2.99 8.09
N ARG A 117 3.13 -2.01 8.66
CA ARG A 117 3.74 -0.96 9.48
C ARG A 117 4.21 -1.52 10.82
N TYR A 118 5.46 -1.24 11.17
CA TYR A 118 6.06 -1.59 12.45
C TYR A 118 6.88 -0.41 12.99
N LEU A 119 6.92 -0.27 14.31
CA LEU A 119 8.00 0.45 14.97
C LEU A 119 9.17 -0.52 15.17
N LEU A 120 10.36 -0.18 14.68
CA LEU A 120 11.58 -0.88 15.06
C LEU A 120 12.07 -0.30 16.38
N VAL A 121 12.02 -1.10 17.45
CA VAL A 121 12.34 -0.70 18.82
C VAL A 121 13.56 -1.47 19.31
N VAL A 122 14.55 -0.75 19.84
CA VAL A 122 15.79 -1.34 20.35
C VAL A 122 15.87 -1.15 21.86
N THR A 123 15.91 -2.26 22.61
CA THR A 123 15.92 -2.24 24.07
C THR A 123 17.27 -1.78 24.64
N ALA A 124 17.31 -1.51 25.95
CA ALA A 124 18.55 -1.23 26.68
C ALA A 124 19.59 -2.36 26.56
N GLN A 125 19.13 -3.60 26.37
CA GLN A 125 19.94 -4.81 26.21
C GLN A 125 20.38 -5.05 24.75
N ARG A 126 20.13 -4.09 23.84
CA ARG A 126 20.43 -4.20 22.40
C ARG A 126 19.65 -5.34 21.73
N GLU A 127 18.39 -5.48 22.08
CA GLU A 127 17.46 -6.39 21.43
C GLU A 127 16.55 -5.57 20.50
N ALA A 128 16.51 -5.90 19.20
CA ALA A 128 15.60 -5.24 18.25
C ALA A 128 14.33 -6.07 18.05
N VAL A 129 13.18 -5.40 18.08
CA VAL A 129 11.88 -5.97 17.71
C VAL A 129 11.12 -5.08 16.74
N LEU A 130 10.25 -5.69 15.96
CA LEU A 130 9.26 -5.01 15.13
C LEU A 130 7.92 -5.00 15.89
N MET A 131 7.47 -3.82 16.31
CA MET A 131 6.25 -3.66 17.11
C MET A 131 5.08 -3.20 16.24
N ASP A 132 4.00 -3.98 16.24
CA ASP A 132 2.81 -3.70 15.42
C ASP A 132 1.87 -2.67 16.07
N ARG A 133 0.79 -2.32 15.36
CA ARG A 133 -0.26 -1.42 15.87
C ARG A 133 -1.01 -1.94 17.09
N LYS A 134 -0.96 -3.24 17.37
CA LYS A 134 -1.56 -3.87 18.56
C LYS A 134 -0.54 -3.97 19.70
N MET A 135 0.63 -3.34 19.57
CA MET A 135 1.73 -3.39 20.55
C MET A 135 2.25 -4.80 20.81
N ARG A 136 2.11 -5.71 19.84
CA ARG A 136 2.77 -7.02 19.82
C ARG A 136 4.16 -6.86 19.21
N ALA A 137 5.14 -7.56 19.76
CA ALA A 137 6.52 -7.51 19.30
C ALA A 137 6.86 -8.78 18.49
N PHE A 138 7.48 -8.59 17.35
CA PHE A 138 7.90 -9.64 16.44
C PHE A 138 9.43 -9.61 16.27
N GLU A 139 10.01 -10.78 16.07
CA GLU A 139 11.44 -10.91 15.78
C GLU A 139 11.73 -10.41 14.35
N PRO A 140 12.74 -9.53 14.17
CA PRO A 140 13.14 -9.11 12.84
C PRO A 140 13.85 -10.25 12.11
N PRO A 141 13.75 -10.34 10.77
CA PRO A 141 14.57 -11.24 9.96
C PRO A 141 16.06 -11.05 10.27
N GLY A 142 16.76 -12.15 10.55
CA GLY A 142 18.15 -12.14 11.01
C GLY A 142 18.33 -12.14 12.54
N GLY A 143 17.24 -12.03 13.31
CA GLY A 143 17.22 -12.28 14.75
C GLY A 143 17.41 -11.05 15.63
N VAL A 144 16.75 -11.07 16.79
CA VAL A 144 16.63 -9.96 17.76
C VAL A 144 17.97 -9.35 18.16
N ALA A 145 18.95 -10.17 18.56
CA ALA A 145 20.24 -9.71 19.05
C ALA A 145 21.18 -9.22 17.93
N ALA A 146 21.15 -9.89 16.78
CA ALA A 146 22.00 -9.52 15.65
C ALA A 146 21.58 -8.16 15.07
N VAL A 147 20.26 -7.98 14.86
CA VAL A 147 19.70 -6.71 14.41
C VAL A 147 19.83 -5.63 15.49
N GLY A 148 19.57 -5.95 16.77
CA GLY A 148 19.71 -4.99 17.86
C GLY A 148 21.14 -4.49 18.09
N GLY A 149 22.14 -5.32 17.79
CA GLY A 149 23.55 -4.92 17.77
C GLY A 149 23.88 -3.85 16.72
N CYS A 150 23.06 -3.69 15.68
CA CYS A 150 23.26 -2.71 14.61
C CYS A 150 22.85 -1.27 14.98
N PHE A 151 22.12 -1.08 16.09
CA PHE A 151 21.55 0.20 16.50
C PHE A 151 22.00 0.61 17.90
N ALA A 152 21.75 1.86 18.27
CA ALA A 152 21.92 2.31 19.65
C ALA A 152 20.76 1.79 20.54
N PRO A 153 21.01 1.49 21.82
CA PRO A 153 19.93 1.21 22.76
C PRO A 153 18.96 2.39 22.87
N GLY A 154 17.66 2.11 22.90
CA GLY A 154 16.61 3.14 22.97
C GLY A 154 16.22 3.73 21.61
N THR A 155 16.84 3.32 20.50
CA THR A 155 16.42 3.73 19.15
C THR A 155 14.99 3.25 18.85
N VAL A 156 14.15 4.15 18.33
CA VAL A 156 12.78 3.87 17.88
C VAL A 156 12.57 4.50 16.51
N VAL A 157 12.41 3.65 15.49
CA VAL A 157 12.22 4.04 14.09
C VAL A 157 10.81 3.67 13.63
N ASP A 158 10.11 4.60 12.99
CA ASP A 158 8.82 4.31 12.35
C ASP A 158 9.05 3.91 10.89
N GLY A 159 8.44 2.81 10.49
CA GLY A 159 8.68 2.24 9.17
C GLY A 159 7.66 1.21 8.76
N GLU A 160 7.88 0.69 7.56
CA GLU A 160 7.04 -0.31 6.95
C GLU A 160 7.89 -1.46 6.43
N LEU A 161 7.50 -2.69 6.79
CA LEU A 161 8.11 -3.89 6.25
C LEU A 161 7.42 -4.22 4.93
N VAL A 162 8.19 -4.28 3.85
CA VAL A 162 7.73 -4.62 2.50
C VAL A 162 8.53 -5.79 1.94
N LEU A 163 7.96 -6.48 0.95
CA LEU A 163 8.71 -7.45 0.16
C LEU A 163 9.24 -6.75 -1.09
N CYS A 164 10.57 -6.67 -1.21
CA CYS A 164 11.22 -6.12 -2.39
C CYS A 164 11.66 -7.25 -3.32
N ARG A 165 11.29 -7.15 -4.61
CA ARG A 165 11.74 -8.06 -5.67
C ARG A 165 13.06 -7.58 -6.25
N MET A 166 14.12 -8.31 -5.95
CA MET A 166 15.47 -8.07 -6.43
C MET A 166 15.77 -8.98 -7.64
N LEU A 167 16.51 -8.44 -8.61
CA LEU A 167 16.99 -9.21 -9.76
C LEU A 167 18.48 -9.48 -9.61
N GLN A 168 18.88 -10.74 -9.78
CA GLN A 168 20.29 -11.11 -9.90
C GLN A 168 20.45 -12.05 -11.11
N GLY A 169 20.92 -11.48 -12.23
CA GLY A 169 20.92 -12.19 -13.51
C GLY A 169 19.49 -12.42 -14.01
N GLN A 170 19.13 -13.68 -14.26
CA GLN A 170 17.77 -14.08 -14.67
C GLN A 170 16.88 -14.51 -13.48
N GLN A 171 17.39 -14.47 -12.25
CA GLN A 171 16.65 -14.91 -11.06
C GLN A 171 16.04 -13.73 -10.30
N VAL A 172 14.81 -13.92 -9.82
CA VAL A 172 14.09 -13.01 -8.93
C VAL A 172 14.23 -13.51 -7.49
N PHE A 173 14.65 -12.63 -6.58
CA PHE A 173 14.73 -12.88 -5.15
C PHE A 173 13.80 -11.93 -4.42
N VAL A 174 13.10 -12.44 -3.41
CA VAL A 174 12.26 -11.61 -2.53
C VAL A 174 13.03 -11.32 -1.26
N VAL A 175 13.14 -10.04 -0.90
CA VAL A 175 13.86 -9.59 0.30
C VAL A 175 12.90 -8.81 1.19
N LYS A 176 12.84 -9.17 2.48
CA LYS A 176 12.13 -8.38 3.49
C LYS A 176 12.92 -7.08 3.74
N THR A 177 12.35 -5.94 3.35
CA THR A 177 12.97 -4.62 3.49
C THR A 177 12.15 -3.76 4.45
N PHE A 178 12.78 -3.20 5.46
CA PHE A 178 12.20 -2.18 6.33
C PHE A 178 12.49 -0.80 5.75
N LEU A 179 11.43 -0.15 5.27
CA LEU A 179 11.42 1.23 4.79
C LEU A 179 11.16 2.15 5.98
N ALA A 180 12.23 2.68 6.56
CA ALA A 180 12.15 3.68 7.61
C ALA A 180 11.69 5.02 7.01
N PHE A 181 10.59 5.56 7.51
CA PHE A 181 10.02 6.83 7.02
C PHE A 181 9.91 7.91 8.09
N ASP A 182 10.15 7.58 9.36
CA ASP A 182 10.24 8.56 10.44
C ASP A 182 11.10 8.04 11.61
N LEU A 183 11.42 8.91 12.57
CA LEU A 183 12.25 8.61 13.72
C LEU A 183 11.67 9.26 14.98
N LEU A 184 11.42 8.43 16.01
CA LEU A 184 10.90 8.90 17.30
C LEU A 184 12.04 9.12 18.30
N SER A 185 13.07 8.27 18.27
CA SER A 185 14.27 8.42 19.09
C SER A 185 15.47 7.75 18.41
N ASP A 186 16.64 8.39 18.46
CA ASP A 186 17.91 7.81 18.04
C ASP A 186 18.65 7.08 19.18
N GLY A 187 18.04 6.96 20.36
CA GLY A 187 18.66 6.41 21.57
C GLY A 187 19.44 7.44 22.40
N SER A 188 19.49 8.70 21.95
CA SER A 188 19.97 9.82 22.75
C SER A 188 18.84 10.42 23.60
N ASN A 189 19.18 11.39 24.46
CA ASN A 189 18.20 12.18 25.22
C ASN A 189 17.69 13.41 24.43
N GLU A 190 18.03 13.53 23.15
CA GLU A 190 17.51 14.63 22.33
C GLU A 190 16.01 14.44 22.05
N PRO A 191 15.20 15.51 22.11
CA PRO A 191 13.77 15.42 21.84
C PRO A 191 13.50 15.35 20.32
N ILE A 192 13.83 14.22 19.70
CA ILE A 192 13.72 14.02 18.23
C ILE A 192 12.30 14.30 17.72
N MET A 193 11.26 13.87 18.45
CA MET A 193 9.87 14.10 18.07
C MET A 193 9.49 15.58 17.97
N ASN A 194 10.19 16.48 18.68
CA ASN A 194 9.93 17.93 18.62
C ASN A 194 10.53 18.58 17.36
N MET A 195 11.41 17.88 16.64
CA MET A 195 11.98 18.34 15.38
C MET A 195 10.95 18.19 14.26
N VAL A 196 11.03 19.03 13.23
CA VAL A 196 10.22 18.86 12.00
C VAL A 196 10.65 17.62 11.22
N LEU A 197 9.76 17.07 10.39
CA LEU A 197 10.00 15.83 9.64
C LEU A 197 11.33 15.82 8.87
N SER A 198 11.67 16.90 8.16
CA SER A 198 12.93 17.01 7.41
C SER A 198 14.17 16.85 8.30
N ASP A 199 14.12 17.40 9.51
CA ASP A 199 15.22 17.33 10.47
C ASP A 199 15.29 15.92 11.09
N ARG A 200 14.14 15.28 11.36
CA ARG A 200 14.09 13.87 11.81
C ARG A 200 14.64 12.90 10.76
N LEU A 201 14.29 13.10 9.49
CA LEU A 201 14.82 12.31 8.37
C LEU A 201 16.33 12.51 8.21
N SER A 202 16.83 13.74 8.34
CA SER A 202 18.26 14.03 8.32
C SER A 202 19.01 13.32 9.46
N VAL A 203 18.46 13.33 10.67
CA VAL A 203 19.00 12.57 11.81
C VAL A 203 19.02 11.06 11.53
N LEU A 204 17.93 10.52 11.00
CA LEU A 204 17.81 9.11 10.63
C LEU A 204 18.90 8.73 9.61
N GLU A 205 19.09 9.55 8.57
CA GLU A 205 20.07 9.32 7.50
C GLU A 205 21.53 9.47 7.92
N THR A 206 21.83 10.42 8.82
CA THR A 206 23.21 10.79 9.17
C THR A 206 23.73 10.12 10.42
N ARG A 207 22.86 9.86 11.42
CA ARG A 207 23.26 9.33 12.73
C ARG A 207 22.89 7.87 12.94
N VAL A 208 21.69 7.46 12.52
CA VAL A 208 21.16 6.12 12.83
C VAL A 208 21.57 5.10 11.75
N LEU A 209 21.26 5.41 10.50
CA LEU A 209 21.34 4.42 9.43
C LEU A 209 22.72 4.08 8.88
N PRO A 210 23.74 4.95 8.85
CA PRO A 210 25.02 4.58 8.26
C PRO A 210 25.67 3.39 8.98
N GLY A 211 25.67 3.40 10.32
CA GLY A 211 26.15 2.29 11.14
C GLY A 211 25.30 1.04 10.98
N ALA A 212 23.97 1.19 11.07
CA ALA A 212 23.05 0.07 10.98
C ALA A 212 23.09 -0.62 9.61
N LYS A 213 23.09 0.14 8.51
CA LYS A 213 23.17 -0.38 7.14
C LYS A 213 24.48 -1.13 6.90
N ALA A 214 25.62 -0.61 7.39
CA ALA A 214 26.90 -1.28 7.24
C ALA A 214 26.93 -2.62 8.00
N ALA A 215 26.43 -2.64 9.24
CA ALA A 215 26.35 -3.85 10.06
C ALA A 215 25.39 -4.89 9.47
N LEU A 216 24.19 -4.49 9.04
CA LEU A 216 23.22 -5.37 8.39
C LEU A 216 23.75 -5.94 7.08
N ARG A 217 24.42 -5.13 6.24
CA ARG A 217 25.05 -5.62 5.00
C ARG A 217 26.11 -6.69 5.30
N ALA A 218 26.93 -6.50 6.33
CA ALA A 218 27.92 -7.50 6.73
C ALA A 218 27.25 -8.83 7.17
N LEU A 219 26.15 -8.75 7.92
CA LEU A 219 25.35 -9.93 8.27
C LEU A 219 24.77 -10.62 7.03
N GLN A 220 24.22 -9.84 6.09
CA GLN A 220 23.68 -10.35 4.84
C GLN A 220 24.75 -11.05 3.99
N ASP A 221 25.94 -10.47 3.87
CA ASP A 221 27.04 -11.07 3.11
C ASP A 221 27.53 -12.37 3.75
N GLY A 222 27.55 -12.45 5.08
CA GLY A 222 27.81 -13.69 5.82
C GLY A 222 26.80 -14.79 5.50
N VAL A 223 25.50 -14.47 5.51
CA VAL A 223 24.44 -15.44 5.17
C VAL A 223 24.52 -15.85 3.69
N ARG A 224 24.77 -14.91 2.76
CA ARG A 224 24.96 -15.24 1.33
C ARG A 224 26.13 -16.20 1.11
N ALA A 225 27.24 -15.99 1.82
CA ALA A 225 28.39 -16.88 1.74
C ALA A 225 28.06 -18.29 2.27
N ALA A 226 27.32 -18.37 3.39
CA ALA A 226 26.87 -19.65 3.94
C ALA A 226 25.91 -20.41 3.00
N LEU A 227 24.94 -19.70 2.39
CA LEU A 227 24.02 -20.29 1.41
C LEU A 227 24.76 -20.84 0.18
N LYS A 228 25.76 -20.11 -0.33
CA LYS A 228 26.62 -20.60 -1.42
C LYS A 228 27.44 -21.84 -1.05
N ALA A 229 27.76 -22.01 0.23
CA ALA A 229 28.45 -23.18 0.75
C ALA A 229 27.50 -24.36 1.07
N GLY A 230 26.22 -24.27 0.74
CA GLY A 230 25.21 -25.31 1.00
C GLY A 230 24.63 -25.29 2.41
N GLY A 231 24.87 -24.23 3.19
CA GLY A 231 24.23 -24.00 4.47
C GLY A 231 22.80 -23.47 4.33
N ALA A 232 22.13 -23.27 5.47
CA ALA A 232 20.82 -22.63 5.58
C ALA A 232 20.91 -21.43 6.52
N GLY A 233 20.12 -20.38 6.25
CA GLY A 233 20.03 -19.19 7.08
C GLY A 233 19.02 -18.22 6.52
N ASP A 234 18.29 -17.55 7.41
CA ASP A 234 17.34 -16.50 7.01
C ASP A 234 18.09 -15.21 6.67
N MET A 235 17.64 -14.52 5.62
CA MET A 235 18.29 -13.30 5.17
C MET A 235 17.97 -12.17 6.16
N PRO A 236 19.00 -11.53 6.77
CA PRO A 236 18.75 -10.41 7.66
C PRO A 236 18.05 -9.26 6.94
N LEU A 237 17.22 -8.56 7.71
CA LEU A 237 16.43 -7.42 7.25
C LEU A 237 17.26 -6.43 6.41
N ASP A 238 16.74 -6.07 5.23
CA ASP A 238 17.28 -4.95 4.46
C ASP A 238 16.71 -3.63 4.99
N LEU A 239 17.56 -2.62 5.15
CA LEU A 239 17.17 -1.36 5.78
C LEU A 239 17.36 -0.19 4.82
N ARG A 240 16.29 0.54 4.53
CA ARG A 240 16.30 1.70 3.63
C ARG A 240 15.52 2.87 4.23
N VAL A 241 15.83 4.06 3.74
CA VAL A 241 15.04 5.26 4.03
C VAL A 241 14.01 5.40 2.93
N LYS A 242 12.78 5.69 3.32
CA LYS A 242 11.73 6.08 2.40
C LYS A 242 12.02 7.45 1.85
N HIS A 243 11.99 7.58 0.53
CA HIS A 243 12.33 8.84 -0.09
C HIS A 243 11.11 9.78 -0.11
N PHE A 244 11.31 11.01 0.32
CA PHE A 244 10.30 12.05 0.31
C PHE A 244 10.61 13.09 -0.77
N TYR A 245 9.58 13.43 -1.53
CA TYR A 245 9.57 14.38 -2.64
C TYR A 245 8.87 15.67 -2.21
N ARG A 246 9.14 16.78 -2.89
CA ARG A 246 8.31 17.98 -2.77
C ARG A 246 7.00 17.80 -3.54
N LEU A 247 5.98 18.57 -3.19
CA LEU A 247 4.67 18.47 -3.85
C LEU A 247 4.74 18.73 -5.37
N ARG A 248 5.61 19.64 -5.83
CA ARG A 248 5.83 19.87 -7.27
C ARG A 248 6.47 18.69 -8.02
N GLU A 249 7.11 17.78 -7.29
CA GLU A 249 7.74 16.57 -7.82
C GLU A 249 6.74 15.39 -7.89
N LEU A 250 5.47 15.60 -7.47
CA LEU A 250 4.39 14.61 -7.51
C LEU A 250 4.19 13.93 -8.87
N PRO A 251 4.28 14.62 -10.03
CA PRO A 251 4.14 13.94 -11.33
C PRO A 251 5.18 12.81 -11.50
N GLY A 252 6.45 13.07 -11.18
CA GLY A 252 7.51 12.06 -11.28
C GLY A 252 7.39 10.94 -10.25
N LEU A 253 6.81 11.24 -9.07
CA LEU A 253 6.46 10.20 -8.10
C LEU A 253 5.35 9.29 -8.66
N LEU A 254 4.30 9.85 -9.24
CA LEU A 254 3.18 9.07 -9.81
C LEU A 254 3.60 8.20 -11.00
N ASP A 255 4.66 8.56 -11.73
CA ASP A 255 5.26 7.69 -12.76
C ASP A 255 5.90 6.42 -12.16
N CYS A 256 6.27 6.46 -10.87
CA CYS A 256 6.86 5.35 -10.12
C CYS A 256 5.81 4.51 -9.38
N VAL A 257 4.72 5.13 -8.94
CA VAL A 257 3.63 4.49 -8.21
C VAL A 257 2.63 3.90 -9.21
N ARG A 258 2.41 2.58 -9.18
CA ARG A 258 1.57 1.89 -10.17
C ARG A 258 0.30 1.32 -9.55
N THR A 259 -0.79 1.31 -10.33
CA THR A 259 -2.04 0.63 -9.94
C THR A 259 -2.00 -0.86 -10.32
N PRO A 260 -2.66 -1.74 -9.54
CA PRO A 260 -2.89 -3.14 -9.91
C PRO A 260 -3.70 -3.32 -11.19
N ARG A 261 -4.68 -2.45 -11.49
CA ARG A 261 -5.54 -2.60 -12.70
C ARG A 261 -4.90 -2.10 -13.99
N SER A 262 -3.76 -1.41 -13.94
CA SER A 262 -3.00 -1.05 -15.15
C SER A 262 -2.44 -2.26 -15.89
N GLY A 263 -2.59 -3.49 -15.36
CA GLY A 263 -2.08 -4.71 -15.96
C GLY A 263 -0.56 -4.82 -15.89
N VAL A 264 0.12 -3.85 -15.27
CA VAL A 264 1.57 -3.85 -15.07
C VAL A 264 1.86 -4.18 -13.60
N VAL A 265 1.45 -5.37 -13.17
CA VAL A 265 2.10 -6.02 -12.03
C VAL A 265 3.43 -6.50 -12.56
N MET A 266 4.50 -5.71 -12.42
CA MET A 266 5.85 -6.08 -12.84
C MET A 266 5.81 -6.96 -14.10
N GLU A 267 5.58 -6.37 -15.27
CA GLU A 267 6.23 -6.95 -16.46
C GLU A 267 7.72 -6.84 -16.14
N CYS A 268 8.21 -7.85 -15.44
CA CYS A 268 9.61 -8.15 -15.34
C CYS A 268 10.08 -8.13 -16.79
N ASP A 269 11.12 -7.32 -17.02
CA ASP A 269 11.73 -6.92 -18.29
C ASP A 269 12.27 -8.12 -19.12
N THR A 270 11.55 -9.24 -19.19
CA THR A 270 12.11 -10.57 -19.51
C THR A 270 11.31 -11.41 -20.51
N LEU A 271 10.24 -10.91 -21.13
CA LEU A 271 9.63 -11.61 -22.28
C LEU A 271 10.02 -11.05 -23.66
N PHE A 272 10.60 -9.85 -23.74
CA PHE A 272 11.15 -9.31 -24.99
C PHE A 272 12.50 -8.61 -24.78
N PRO A 273 13.64 -9.22 -25.16
CA PRO A 273 15.00 -8.72 -24.87
C PRO A 273 15.43 -7.48 -25.69
N ARG A 274 14.49 -6.69 -26.23
CA ARG A 274 14.79 -5.56 -27.13
C ARG A 274 14.40 -4.16 -26.62
N ARG A 275 13.87 -4.03 -25.40
CA ARG A 275 13.71 -2.70 -24.77
C ARG A 275 14.23 -2.73 -23.34
N ARG A 276 15.51 -2.38 -23.18
CA ARG A 276 16.09 -1.97 -21.88
C ARG A 276 15.71 -0.52 -21.63
N GLU A 277 14.43 -0.23 -21.44
CA GLU A 277 14.02 1.05 -20.86
C GLU A 277 13.75 0.80 -19.40
N ILE A 278 14.83 0.78 -18.62
CA ILE A 278 14.75 0.89 -17.16
C ILE A 278 13.88 2.12 -16.91
N LEU A 279 12.69 1.92 -16.34
CA LEU A 279 11.80 3.00 -15.92
C LEU A 279 12.49 3.75 -14.79
N THR A 280 13.32 4.71 -15.17
CA THR A 280 14.06 5.54 -14.24
C THR A 280 13.33 6.85 -14.06
N CYS A 281 12.92 7.16 -12.82
CA CYS A 281 12.57 8.53 -12.50
C CYS A 281 13.87 9.35 -12.41
N PRO A 282 13.99 10.43 -13.18
CA PRO A 282 15.15 11.31 -13.04
C PRO A 282 15.07 12.04 -11.70
N ASP A 283 16.18 12.11 -10.98
CA ASP A 283 16.31 13.02 -9.85
C ASP A 283 16.66 14.45 -10.32
N ARG A 284 16.89 15.37 -9.37
CA ARG A 284 17.27 16.77 -9.65
C ARG A 284 18.56 16.92 -10.46
N GLN A 285 19.34 15.85 -10.62
CA GLN A 285 20.64 15.82 -11.31
C GLN A 285 20.57 15.04 -12.63
N GLY A 286 19.41 14.47 -12.98
CA GLY A 286 19.22 13.67 -14.19
C GLY A 286 19.77 12.25 -14.08
N GLU A 287 20.07 11.76 -12.86
CA GLU A 287 20.47 10.38 -12.66
C GLU A 287 19.26 9.45 -12.64
N ALA A 288 19.43 8.32 -13.31
CA ALA A 288 18.40 7.34 -13.57
C ALA A 288 18.17 6.49 -12.30
N ARG A 289 17.06 6.70 -11.57
CA ARG A 289 16.79 5.95 -10.34
C ARG A 289 16.22 4.55 -10.61
N GLU A 290 16.54 3.58 -9.76
CA GLU A 290 15.91 2.26 -9.81
C GLU A 290 14.40 2.38 -9.55
N ALA A 291 13.59 1.74 -10.40
CA ALA A 291 12.15 1.61 -10.18
C ALA A 291 11.84 1.02 -8.80
N LEU A 292 10.68 1.39 -8.23
CA LEU A 292 10.20 0.81 -6.98
C LEU A 292 10.08 -0.71 -7.13
N ARG A 293 10.69 -1.45 -6.21
CA ARG A 293 10.75 -2.91 -6.23
C ARG A 293 9.73 -3.57 -5.29
N HIS A 294 8.84 -2.77 -4.72
CA HIS A 294 7.79 -3.16 -3.79
C HIS A 294 6.44 -2.62 -4.27
N LEU A 295 5.35 -3.19 -3.76
CA LEU A 295 4.00 -2.76 -4.11
C LEU A 295 3.64 -1.41 -3.49
N THR A 296 2.86 -0.64 -4.25
CA THR A 296 2.37 0.68 -3.84
C THR A 296 0.91 0.83 -4.22
N ASP A 297 0.11 1.50 -3.40
CA ASP A 297 -1.33 1.68 -3.61
C ASP A 297 -1.78 3.14 -3.61
N GLY A 298 -0.84 4.10 -3.61
CA GLY A 298 -1.15 5.53 -3.66
C GLY A 298 0.00 6.44 -3.22
N VAL A 299 -0.33 7.54 -2.54
CA VAL A 299 0.61 8.58 -2.08
C VAL A 299 0.30 9.00 -0.64
N ILE A 300 1.34 9.20 0.16
CA ILE A 300 1.25 9.86 1.47
C ILE A 300 1.71 11.30 1.34
N PHE A 301 0.94 12.24 1.88
CA PHE A 301 1.31 13.65 2.02
C PHE A 301 1.58 13.93 3.50
N ALA A 302 2.84 14.19 3.82
CA ALA A 302 3.31 14.37 5.18
C ALA A 302 3.62 15.85 5.47
N PRO A 303 3.05 16.43 6.53
CA PRO A 303 3.39 17.79 6.95
C PRO A 303 4.81 17.82 7.50
N ASN A 304 5.53 18.91 7.24
CA ASN A 304 6.88 19.11 7.78
C ASN A 304 6.80 19.73 9.19
N THR A 305 6.14 19.03 10.11
CA THR A 305 5.86 19.45 11.49
C THR A 305 6.46 18.46 12.49
N PRO A 306 6.49 18.80 13.80
CA PRO A 306 6.83 17.84 14.86
C PRO A 306 6.01 16.55 14.78
N TYR A 307 6.57 15.44 15.26
CA TYR A 307 5.93 14.13 15.23
C TYR A 307 4.67 14.15 16.10
N TYR A 308 3.56 13.68 15.56
CA TYR A 308 2.27 13.66 16.25
C TYR A 308 1.87 12.24 16.64
N ILE A 309 1.50 12.01 17.90
CA ILE A 309 1.05 10.70 18.36
C ILE A 309 -0.46 10.55 18.12
N GLY A 310 -0.86 9.49 17.42
CA GLY A 310 -2.26 9.24 17.09
C GLY A 310 -2.68 9.89 15.76
N THR A 311 -3.98 10.18 15.60
CA THR A 311 -4.53 10.65 14.32
C THR A 311 -4.13 12.09 14.01
N ASP A 312 -3.29 12.27 13.00
CA ASP A 312 -2.88 13.58 12.51
C ASP A 312 -3.79 14.00 11.34
N MET A 313 -4.43 15.15 11.48
CA MET A 313 -5.36 15.70 10.49
C MET A 313 -4.65 16.30 9.26
N ASP A 314 -3.35 16.56 9.38
CA ASP A 314 -2.50 17.10 8.33
C ASP A 314 -1.72 15.99 7.60
N LEU A 315 -1.61 14.78 8.19
CA LEU A 315 -1.04 13.62 7.52
C LEU A 315 -2.10 12.93 6.65
N LEU A 316 -1.99 13.08 5.33
CA LEU A 316 -3.01 12.60 4.38
C LEU A 316 -2.52 11.35 3.65
N LYS A 317 -3.42 10.38 3.46
CA LYS A 317 -3.23 9.26 2.53
C LYS A 317 -4.22 9.37 1.37
N TRP A 318 -3.69 9.29 0.16
CA TRP A 318 -4.48 9.12 -1.05
C TRP A 318 -4.20 7.75 -1.63
N LYS A 319 -5.24 7.07 -2.08
CA LYS A 319 -5.17 5.80 -2.81
C LYS A 319 -5.78 6.00 -4.19
N PHE A 320 -5.32 5.22 -5.15
CA PHE A 320 -6.02 5.21 -6.42
C PHE A 320 -7.46 4.71 -6.22
N PRO A 321 -8.47 5.33 -6.87
CA PRO A 321 -9.87 4.91 -6.71
C PRO A 321 -10.08 3.41 -6.97
N ASP A 322 -9.25 2.83 -7.83
CA ASP A 322 -9.32 1.44 -8.25
C ASP A 322 -8.69 0.44 -7.26
N THR A 323 -7.92 0.91 -6.27
CA THR A 323 -7.32 0.12 -5.18
C THR A 323 -8.08 0.21 -3.86
N VAL A 324 -9.17 0.97 -3.84
CA VAL A 324 -9.99 1.15 -2.65
C VAL A 324 -10.97 -0.03 -2.54
N SER A 325 -10.81 -0.84 -1.49
CA SER A 325 -11.61 -2.03 -1.22
C SER A 325 -12.14 -2.05 0.22
N ILE A 326 -13.13 -2.91 0.45
CA ILE A 326 -13.69 -3.21 1.77
C ILE A 326 -13.80 -4.72 1.97
N ASP A 327 -13.71 -5.16 3.22
CA ASP A 327 -13.94 -6.55 3.59
C ASP A 327 -15.38 -6.72 4.08
N LEU A 328 -16.16 -7.54 3.38
CA LEU A 328 -17.53 -7.87 3.75
C LEU A 328 -17.66 -9.37 4.02
N LYS A 329 -18.54 -9.71 4.95
CA LYS A 329 -18.91 -11.10 5.21
C LYS A 329 -19.92 -11.54 4.16
N VAL A 330 -19.71 -12.69 3.54
CA VAL A 330 -20.59 -13.25 2.51
C VAL A 330 -21.25 -14.52 3.02
N VAL A 331 -22.56 -14.60 2.79
CA VAL A 331 -23.38 -15.78 3.06
C VAL A 331 -24.19 -16.11 1.81
N GLU A 332 -24.13 -17.36 1.37
CA GLU A 332 -24.97 -17.85 0.27
C GLU A 332 -26.27 -18.44 0.84
N GLY A 333 -27.41 -17.99 0.33
CA GLY A 333 -28.73 -18.51 0.68
C GLY A 333 -29.08 -19.80 -0.07
N ASP A 334 -30.18 -20.44 0.32
CA ASP A 334 -30.63 -21.73 -0.23
C ASP A 334 -30.93 -21.68 -1.74
N SER A 335 -31.31 -20.51 -2.26
CA SER A 335 -31.57 -20.25 -3.68
C SER A 335 -30.29 -19.95 -4.49
N GLY A 336 -29.13 -19.87 -3.84
CA GLY A 336 -27.88 -19.42 -4.44
C GLY A 336 -27.73 -17.90 -4.52
N GLU A 337 -28.56 -17.12 -3.84
CA GLU A 337 -28.34 -15.67 -3.73
C GLU A 337 -27.24 -15.35 -2.71
N LEU A 338 -26.45 -14.31 -2.97
CA LEU A 338 -25.38 -13.88 -2.07
C LEU A 338 -25.83 -12.70 -1.22
N PHE A 339 -25.61 -12.82 0.10
CA PHE A 339 -25.87 -11.79 1.09
C PHE A 339 -24.56 -11.27 1.66
N PHE A 340 -24.43 -9.94 1.71
CA PHE A 340 -23.23 -9.26 2.18
C PHE A 340 -23.50 -8.51 3.48
N TYR A 341 -22.59 -8.67 4.44
CA TYR A 341 -22.70 -8.08 5.78
C TYR A 341 -21.45 -7.28 6.13
N THR A 342 -21.66 -6.15 6.78
CA THR A 342 -20.65 -5.35 7.47
C THR A 342 -20.80 -5.53 8.98
N PHE A 343 -19.82 -5.06 9.77
CA PHE A 343 -19.89 -5.13 11.23
C PHE A 343 -20.44 -3.81 11.81
N GLY A 344 -21.35 -3.87 12.77
CA GLY A 344 -21.89 -2.74 13.51
C GLY A 344 -21.76 -2.96 15.02
N ASP A 345 -22.25 -2.01 15.81
CA ASP A 345 -22.14 -2.06 17.28
C ASP A 345 -22.92 -3.26 17.88
N GLU A 346 -23.99 -3.70 17.23
CA GLU A 346 -24.82 -4.83 17.65
C GLU A 346 -24.49 -6.15 16.92
N GLY A 347 -23.41 -6.18 16.13
CA GLY A 347 -22.99 -7.34 15.34
C GLY A 347 -23.14 -7.13 13.83
N ASP A 348 -23.38 -8.20 13.08
CA ASP A 348 -23.42 -8.14 11.61
C ASP A 348 -24.66 -7.38 11.09
N VAL A 349 -24.42 -6.45 10.17
CA VAL A 349 -25.45 -5.62 9.52
C VAL A 349 -25.52 -6.02 8.04
N LEU A 350 -26.69 -6.48 7.60
CA LEU A 350 -26.94 -6.83 6.20
C LEU A 350 -26.94 -5.57 5.31
N LEU A 351 -26.36 -5.68 4.11
CA LEU A 351 -26.35 -4.64 3.08
C LEU A 351 -27.25 -5.04 1.89
N PRO A 352 -28.59 -4.99 2.04
CA PRO A 352 -29.51 -5.53 1.05
C PRO A 352 -29.51 -4.67 -0.23
N GLY A 353 -29.24 -5.30 -1.37
CA GLY A 353 -29.32 -4.65 -2.69
C GLY A 353 -28.29 -3.54 -2.93
N LEU A 354 -27.25 -3.44 -2.09
CA LEU A 354 -26.16 -2.48 -2.26
C LEU A 354 -24.96 -3.09 -3.00
N ILE A 355 -24.77 -4.40 -2.87
CA ILE A 355 -23.65 -5.12 -3.44
C ILE A 355 -24.14 -5.96 -4.61
N HIS A 356 -23.71 -5.58 -5.81
CA HIS A 356 -23.99 -6.29 -7.05
C HIS A 356 -22.66 -6.70 -7.69
N LEU A 357 -22.36 -8.00 -7.65
CA LEU A 357 -21.19 -8.56 -8.33
C LEU A 357 -21.55 -8.94 -9.77
N HIS A 358 -20.63 -8.68 -10.70
CA HIS A 358 -20.73 -9.25 -12.05
C HIS A 358 -20.73 -10.79 -11.99
N GLU A 359 -21.32 -11.46 -13.00
CA GLU A 359 -21.45 -12.93 -13.04
C GLU A 359 -20.09 -13.64 -12.92
N THR A 360 -19.05 -13.07 -13.56
CA THR A 360 -17.69 -13.60 -13.50
C THR A 360 -17.10 -13.55 -12.09
N ASP A 361 -17.35 -12.48 -11.35
CA ASP A 361 -16.84 -12.31 -9.99
C ASP A 361 -17.61 -13.15 -8.97
N THR A 362 -18.91 -13.31 -9.19
CA THR A 362 -19.74 -14.27 -8.45
C THR A 362 -19.19 -15.69 -8.62
N ALA A 363 -18.85 -16.09 -9.85
CA ALA A 363 -18.27 -17.39 -10.13
C ALA A 363 -16.89 -17.58 -9.49
N ARG A 364 -16.04 -16.53 -9.50
CA ARG A 364 -14.71 -16.54 -8.84
C ARG A 364 -14.84 -16.71 -7.33
N LEU A 365 -15.71 -15.93 -6.67
CA LEU A 365 -15.94 -16.02 -5.24
C LEU A 365 -16.39 -17.42 -4.79
N ARG A 366 -17.32 -18.03 -5.53
CA ARG A 366 -17.78 -19.40 -5.27
C ARG A 366 -16.66 -20.43 -5.44
N ALA A 367 -15.85 -20.28 -6.49
CA ALA A 367 -14.71 -21.16 -6.74
C ALA A 367 -13.69 -21.09 -5.59
N ASP A 368 -13.34 -19.90 -5.14
CA ASP A 368 -12.38 -19.70 -4.03
C ASP A 368 -12.93 -20.25 -2.71
N THR A 369 -14.23 -20.05 -2.46
CA THR A 369 -14.92 -20.57 -1.26
C THR A 369 -14.86 -22.11 -1.23
N ALA A 370 -15.11 -22.75 -2.38
CA ALA A 370 -15.01 -24.20 -2.53
C ALA A 370 -13.58 -24.72 -2.38
N LEU A 371 -12.59 -24.01 -2.95
CA LEU A 371 -11.18 -24.37 -2.90
C LEU A 371 -10.63 -24.35 -1.47
N LEU A 372 -10.90 -23.27 -0.73
CA LEU A 372 -10.40 -23.09 0.63
C LEU A 372 -11.13 -23.94 1.67
N LYS A 373 -12.16 -24.71 1.25
CA LYS A 373 -13.13 -25.35 2.15
C LYS A 373 -13.62 -24.37 3.22
N ALA A 374 -13.69 -23.09 2.87
CA ALA A 374 -14.03 -22.03 3.79
C ALA A 374 -15.43 -22.36 4.32
N ARG A 375 -15.54 -22.59 5.64
CA ARG A 375 -16.87 -22.74 6.24
C ARG A 375 -17.56 -21.40 6.09
N ALA A 376 -18.67 -21.37 5.37
CA ALA A 376 -19.55 -20.23 5.42
C ALA A 376 -19.88 -19.93 6.90
N PRO A 377 -19.81 -18.68 7.34
CA PRO A 377 -19.60 -17.48 6.52
C PRO A 377 -18.12 -17.14 6.26
N ALA A 378 -17.80 -16.73 5.03
CA ALA A 378 -16.45 -16.27 4.65
C ALA A 378 -16.40 -14.74 4.57
N ILE A 379 -15.23 -14.15 4.80
CA ILE A 379 -15.00 -12.73 4.55
C ILE A 379 -14.36 -12.60 3.18
N ALA A 380 -14.91 -11.72 2.35
CA ALA A 380 -14.43 -11.40 1.02
C ALA A 380 -14.06 -9.92 0.93
N GLU A 381 -12.97 -9.64 0.26
CA GLU A 381 -12.58 -8.28 -0.09
C GLU A 381 -13.17 -7.90 -1.44
N LEU A 382 -13.81 -6.75 -1.50
CA LEU A 382 -14.57 -6.24 -2.64
C LEU A 382 -14.17 -4.79 -2.92
N ALA A 383 -14.02 -4.44 -4.19
CA ALA A 383 -13.79 -3.07 -4.63
C ALA A 383 -15.04 -2.55 -5.36
N ALA A 384 -15.46 -1.31 -5.07
CA ALA A 384 -16.53 -0.67 -5.80
C ALA A 384 -15.99 -0.13 -7.13
N ASP A 385 -16.70 -0.38 -8.23
CA ASP A 385 -16.45 0.25 -9.50
C ASP A 385 -17.44 1.40 -9.72
N ALA A 386 -16.95 2.63 -9.59
CA ALA A 386 -17.77 3.83 -9.72
C ALA A 386 -18.30 4.04 -11.15
N GLU A 387 -17.65 3.48 -12.17
CA GLU A 387 -18.06 3.66 -13.57
C GLU A 387 -19.26 2.79 -13.92
N THR A 388 -19.24 1.53 -13.47
CA THR A 388 -20.31 0.55 -13.75
C THR A 388 -21.39 0.53 -12.67
N GLY A 389 -21.06 0.95 -11.44
CA GLY A 389 -21.90 0.78 -10.26
C GLY A 389 -21.91 -0.66 -9.73
N GLU A 390 -21.09 -1.54 -10.31
CA GLU A 390 -20.90 -2.92 -9.86
C GLU A 390 -19.75 -3.02 -8.85
N TRP A 391 -19.67 -4.19 -8.21
CA TRP A 391 -18.60 -4.54 -7.30
C TRP A 391 -17.71 -5.61 -7.92
N VAL A 392 -16.41 -5.45 -7.72
CA VAL A 392 -15.39 -6.39 -8.19
C VAL A 392 -14.94 -7.23 -7.02
N TYR A 393 -14.96 -8.55 -7.21
CA TYR A 393 -14.41 -9.49 -6.23
C TYR A 393 -12.88 -9.51 -6.30
N CYS A 394 -12.24 -9.14 -5.19
CA CYS A 394 -10.78 -9.16 -5.07
C CYS A 394 -10.30 -10.55 -4.65
N CYS A 395 -10.66 -11.00 -3.44
CA CYS A 395 -10.29 -12.31 -2.90
C CYS A 395 -11.06 -12.65 -1.61
N LEU A 396 -10.87 -13.87 -1.09
CA LEU A 396 -11.26 -14.24 0.27
C LEU A 396 -10.21 -13.80 1.29
N ARG A 397 -10.66 -13.53 2.52
CA ARG A 397 -9.88 -13.05 3.66
C ARG A 397 -9.99 -14.00 4.86
N PRO A 398 -9.36 -15.20 4.79
CA PRO A 398 -9.41 -16.17 5.88
C PRO A 398 -8.64 -15.70 7.13
N ASP A 399 -7.76 -14.71 6.97
CA ASP A 399 -7.03 -14.02 8.04
C ASP A 399 -7.94 -13.18 8.94
N LYS A 400 -9.12 -12.78 8.45
CA LYS A 400 -10.04 -11.91 9.17
C LYS A 400 -11.11 -12.71 9.91
N GLY A 401 -11.36 -12.32 11.17
CA GLY A 401 -12.46 -12.84 11.98
C GLY A 401 -13.76 -12.04 11.88
N THR A 402 -13.69 -10.77 11.44
CA THR A 402 -14.84 -9.86 11.34
C THR A 402 -14.74 -9.00 10.07
N PRO A 403 -15.87 -8.70 9.39
CA PRO A 403 -15.86 -7.76 8.26
C PRO A 403 -15.54 -6.34 8.72
N ASN A 404 -15.34 -5.42 7.79
CA ASN A 404 -15.15 -4.01 8.13
C ASN A 404 -16.35 -3.44 8.87
N PHE A 405 -16.10 -2.50 9.78
CA PHE A 405 -17.13 -1.76 10.49
C PHE A 405 -17.91 -0.85 9.53
N ILE A 406 -19.21 -0.63 9.77
CA ILE A 406 -20.09 0.15 8.89
C ILE A 406 -19.55 1.55 8.61
N GLY A 407 -18.95 2.20 9.61
CA GLY A 407 -18.29 3.50 9.44
C GLY A 407 -17.16 3.45 8.41
N THR A 408 -16.34 2.39 8.44
CA THR A 408 -15.28 2.17 7.44
C THR A 408 -15.87 1.97 6.05
N VAL A 409 -16.93 1.17 5.92
CA VAL A 409 -17.60 0.94 4.63
C VAL A 409 -18.15 2.25 4.05
N LEU A 410 -18.83 3.06 4.87
CA LEU A 410 -19.38 4.35 4.44
C LEU A 410 -18.29 5.36 4.06
N HIS A 411 -17.20 5.43 4.84
CA HIS A 411 -16.06 6.27 4.47
C HIS A 411 -15.43 5.83 3.15
N THR A 412 -15.25 4.53 2.95
CA THR A 412 -14.72 3.99 1.70
C THR A 412 -15.63 4.33 0.51
N LEU A 413 -16.94 4.17 0.65
CA LEU A 413 -17.89 4.56 -0.41
C LEU A 413 -17.87 6.06 -0.68
N GLN A 414 -17.70 6.88 0.35
CA GLN A 414 -17.52 8.32 0.20
C GLN A 414 -16.23 8.65 -0.56
N ASP A 415 -15.13 7.92 -0.31
CA ASP A 415 -13.86 8.11 -1.01
C ASP A 415 -13.98 7.73 -2.49
N VAL A 416 -14.57 6.56 -2.79
CA VAL A 416 -14.84 6.11 -4.16
C VAL A 416 -15.76 7.10 -4.88
N GLY A 417 -16.85 7.53 -4.24
CA GLY A 417 -17.78 8.51 -4.80
C GLY A 417 -17.17 9.91 -4.96
N SER A 418 -16.14 10.24 -4.16
CA SER A 418 -15.36 11.45 -4.39
C SER A 418 -14.53 11.34 -5.68
N GLY A 419 -14.05 10.16 -6.05
CA GLY A 419 -13.38 9.93 -7.34
C GLY A 419 -12.21 10.89 -7.58
N LEU A 420 -11.43 11.19 -6.52
CA LEU A 420 -10.26 12.06 -6.65
C LEU A 420 -9.16 11.29 -7.39
N ASP A 421 -9.00 11.56 -8.68
CA ASP A 421 -8.02 10.88 -9.52
C ASP A 421 -6.62 11.54 -9.48
N ALA A 422 -5.63 10.83 -10.01
CA ALA A 422 -4.24 11.27 -10.04
C ALA A 422 -4.01 12.55 -10.88
N HIS A 423 -4.77 12.71 -11.98
CA HIS A 423 -4.67 13.87 -12.86
C HIS A 423 -5.25 15.13 -12.20
N GLU A 424 -6.40 15.01 -11.51
CA GLU A 424 -6.95 16.09 -10.69
C GLU A 424 -5.92 16.53 -9.64
N LEU A 425 -5.31 15.57 -8.92
CA LEU A 425 -4.29 15.88 -7.91
C LEU A 425 -3.11 16.65 -8.50
N VAL A 426 -2.53 16.14 -9.59
CA VAL A 426 -1.39 16.78 -10.25
C VAL A 426 -1.75 18.18 -10.73
N TYR A 427 -2.88 18.32 -11.42
CA TYR A 427 -3.33 19.60 -11.94
C TYR A 427 -3.50 20.63 -10.82
N ARG A 428 -4.23 20.22 -9.78
CA ARG A 428 -4.61 21.10 -8.68
C ARG A 428 -3.43 21.49 -7.79
N LEU A 429 -2.51 20.57 -7.52
CA LEU A 429 -1.33 20.84 -6.68
C LEU A 429 -0.22 21.59 -7.42
N ASN A 430 -0.17 21.50 -8.75
CA ASN A 430 0.78 22.27 -9.57
C ASN A 430 0.20 23.60 -10.09
N ALA A 431 -1.04 23.93 -9.74
CA ALA A 431 -1.63 25.22 -10.08
C ALA A 431 -0.81 26.36 -9.45
N PRO A 432 -0.33 27.36 -10.23
CA PRO A 432 0.54 28.43 -9.73
C PRO A 432 -0.14 29.37 -8.73
N SER A 433 -1.49 29.37 -8.69
CA SER A 433 -2.29 30.10 -7.72
C SER A 433 -3.65 29.44 -7.54
N PRO A 434 -4.41 29.74 -6.46
CA PRO A 434 -5.77 29.24 -6.29
C PRO A 434 -6.72 29.75 -7.37
N LEU A 435 -6.42 30.92 -7.96
CA LEU A 435 -7.19 31.52 -9.05
C LEU A 435 -6.96 30.81 -10.39
N GLU A 436 -5.78 30.22 -10.57
CA GLU A 436 -5.42 29.41 -11.73
C GLU A 436 -5.80 27.93 -11.57
N ASN A 437 -6.37 27.54 -10.42
CA ASN A 437 -7.02 26.25 -10.27
C ASN A 437 -8.42 26.27 -10.91
N ASP A 438 -8.45 26.16 -12.24
CA ASP A 438 -9.65 26.14 -13.06
C ASP A 438 -10.03 24.72 -13.54
N TRP A 439 -9.61 23.70 -12.79
CA TRP A 439 -9.92 22.28 -13.07
C TRP A 439 -11.40 22.05 -13.39
N ALA A 440 -12.30 22.56 -12.55
CA ALA A 440 -13.74 22.43 -12.73
C ALA A 440 -14.24 23.09 -14.03
N HIS A 441 -13.64 24.22 -14.42
CA HIS A 441 -13.97 24.90 -15.67
C HIS A 441 -13.52 24.07 -16.87
N HIS A 442 -12.30 23.54 -16.84
CA HIS A 442 -11.79 22.67 -17.89
C HIS A 442 -12.59 21.38 -18.04
N LEU A 443 -12.97 20.74 -16.93
CA LEU A 443 -13.81 19.55 -16.94
C LEU A 443 -15.17 19.83 -17.61
N THR A 444 -15.86 20.88 -17.16
CA THR A 444 -17.14 21.32 -17.77
C THR A 444 -16.99 21.62 -19.26
N LYS A 445 -15.88 22.26 -19.66
CA LYS A 445 -15.59 22.57 -21.06
C LYS A 445 -15.34 21.32 -21.89
N MET A 446 -14.66 20.32 -21.35
CA MET A 446 -14.46 19.04 -22.03
C MET A 446 -15.76 18.27 -22.17
N GLU A 447 -16.56 18.14 -21.11
CA GLU A 447 -17.87 17.50 -21.14
C GLU A 447 -18.76 18.10 -22.23
N LYS A 448 -18.83 19.43 -22.29
CA LYS A 448 -19.57 20.15 -23.32
C LYS A 448 -19.08 19.81 -24.73
N ARG A 449 -17.76 19.81 -24.95
CA ARG A 449 -17.17 19.47 -26.26
C ARG A 449 -17.50 18.03 -26.68
N THR A 450 -17.47 17.10 -25.75
CA THR A 450 -17.82 15.69 -26.01
C THR A 450 -19.28 15.54 -26.42
N VAL A 451 -20.18 16.26 -25.74
CA VAL A 451 -21.61 16.30 -26.09
C VAL A 451 -21.82 16.92 -27.47
N ASP A 452 -21.22 18.09 -27.73
CA ASP A 452 -21.34 18.78 -29.02
C ASP A 452 -20.84 17.90 -30.18
N TRP A 453 -19.70 17.23 -30.01
CA TRP A 453 -19.17 16.27 -30.99
C TRP A 453 -20.16 15.12 -31.24
N LYS A 454 -20.72 14.53 -30.18
CA LYS A 454 -21.66 13.40 -30.32
C LYS A 454 -22.95 13.81 -31.03
N VAL A 455 -23.47 15.01 -30.71
CA VAL A 455 -24.63 15.59 -31.38
C VAL A 455 -24.37 15.77 -32.88
N ASP A 456 -23.20 16.27 -33.25
CA ASP A 456 -22.83 16.47 -34.66
C ASP A 456 -22.67 15.14 -35.42
N VAL A 457 -22.08 14.12 -34.79
CA VAL A 457 -22.03 12.76 -35.36
C VAL A 457 -23.44 12.23 -35.61
N LYS A 458 -24.34 12.34 -34.63
CA LYS A 458 -25.73 11.86 -34.74
C LYS A 458 -26.54 12.61 -35.79
N LYS A 459 -26.32 13.92 -35.95
CA LYS A 459 -26.91 14.71 -37.05
C LYS A 459 -26.48 14.20 -38.42
N LYS A 460 -25.19 13.90 -38.61
CA LYS A 460 -24.65 13.37 -39.86
C LYS A 460 -25.18 11.96 -40.17
N GLU A 461 -25.27 11.08 -39.17
CA GLU A 461 -25.87 9.75 -39.31
C GLU A 461 -27.35 9.84 -39.73
N ARG A 462 -28.12 10.72 -39.09
CA ARG A 462 -29.53 10.95 -39.43
C ARG A 462 -29.70 11.46 -40.86
N ALA A 463 -28.87 12.41 -41.30
CA ALA A 463 -28.91 12.94 -42.65
C ALA A 463 -28.64 11.84 -43.70
N LYS A 464 -27.64 10.97 -43.47
CA LYS A 464 -27.36 9.82 -44.35
C LYS A 464 -28.51 8.82 -44.43
N LEU A 465 -29.15 8.51 -43.29
CA LEU A 465 -30.31 7.61 -43.28
C LEU A 465 -31.50 8.19 -44.05
N GLN A 466 -31.72 9.51 -43.94
CA GLN A 466 -32.77 10.19 -44.70
C GLN A 466 -32.51 10.16 -46.21
N GLU A 467 -31.24 10.28 -46.62
CA GLU A 467 -30.83 10.15 -48.03
C GLU A 467 -30.97 8.72 -48.57
N GLN A 468 -30.89 7.69 -47.72
CA GLN A 468 -31.06 6.28 -48.11
C GLN A 468 -32.53 5.83 -48.15
N LEU A 469 -33.43 6.55 -47.47
CA LEU A 469 -34.86 6.22 -47.35
C LEU A 469 -35.74 6.99 -48.35
N GLY A 470 -35.21 8.05 -48.97
CA GLY A 470 -35.83 8.75 -50.10
C GLY A 470 -35.26 8.26 -51.41
#